data_AF-A0A5N4DXV7-F1
#
_entry.id   AF-A0A5N4DXV7-F1
#
_cell.length_a   1.000
_cell.length_b   1.000
_cell.length_c   1.000
_cell.angle_alpha   90.00
_cell.angle_beta   90.00
_cell.angle_gamma   90.00
#
_symmetry.space_group_name_H-M   'P 1'
#
loop_
_entity.id
_entity.type
_entity.pdbx_description
1 polymer ?
#
loop_
_entity_poly.entity_id
_entity_poly.type
_entity_poly.pdbx_seq_one_letter_code
_entity_poly.pdbx_strand_id
1 'polypeptide(L)' 'MRLERIARDSSYEQEGKVQFVIDAVYSMAYALHNMHKDLCPGYIGLCPRMSTIDGKELLGYIRAVNFNESTQAE' A
#
# COMPACT_ATOMS: atom_id res chain seq x y z
N MET A 1 18.40 15.12 -10.30
CA MET A 1 17.26 14.91 -9.39
C MET A 1 17.80 14.99 -7.97
N ARG A 2 17.53 16.11 -7.27
CA ARG A 2 18.10 16.42 -5.96
C ARG A 2 17.38 15.55 -4.92
N LEU A 3 18.10 14.62 -4.27
CA LEU A 3 17.63 14.08 -2.99
C LEU A 3 17.68 15.25 -2.00
N GLU A 4 16.52 15.72 -1.59
CA GLU A 4 16.39 16.61 -0.43
C GLU A 4 16.74 15.79 0.81
N ARG A 5 18.04 15.69 1.11
CA ARG A 5 18.49 15.31 2.45
C ARG A 5 18.09 16.45 3.38
N ILE A 6 17.02 16.24 4.13
CA ILE A 6 16.58 17.11 5.22
C ILE A 6 17.80 17.28 6.15
N ALA A 7 18.32 18.51 6.20
CA ALA A 7 19.45 18.86 7.04
C ALA A 7 19.06 18.64 8.50
N ARG A 8 19.96 18.11 9.33
CA ARG A 8 19.80 17.95 10.79
C ARG A 8 19.58 19.28 11.56
N ASP A 9 19.43 20.39 10.83
CA ASP A 9 19.23 21.75 11.34
C ASP A 9 17.98 22.41 10.74
N SER A 10 17.08 21.63 10.13
CA SER A 10 15.72 22.10 9.84
C SER A 10 14.81 21.69 10.99
N SER A 11 14.06 22.64 11.54
CA SER A 11 12.94 22.41 12.47
C SER A 11 11.74 21.76 11.77
N TYR A 12 11.98 20.76 10.92
CA TYR A 12 10.93 20.02 10.26
C TYR A 12 10.40 18.97 11.23
N GLU A 13 9.35 19.35 11.96
CA GLU A 13 8.49 18.41 12.65
C GLU A 13 7.78 17.56 11.60
N GLN A 14 8.06 16.26 11.57
CA GLN A 14 7.30 15.37 10.72
C GLN A 14 5.86 15.39 11.21
N GLU A 15 4.94 15.84 10.35
CA GLU A 15 3.50 15.80 10.63
C GLU A 15 3.15 14.38 11.12
N GLY A 16 2.70 14.27 12.37
CA GLY A 16 2.46 12.98 13.06
C GLY A 16 1.37 12.11 12.44
N LYS A 17 0.89 12.45 11.23
CA LYS A 17 -0.11 11.74 10.46
C LYS A 17 0.40 11.21 9.11
N VAL A 18 1.67 11.48 8.75
CA VAL A 18 2.26 10.96 7.50
C VAL A 18 2.23 9.44 7.47
N GLN A 19 2.40 8.78 8.63
CA GLN A 19 2.31 7.33 8.78
C GLN A 19 0.93 6.79 8.32
N PHE A 20 -0.17 7.44 8.69
CA PHE A 20 -1.51 7.02 8.26
C PHE A 20 -1.69 7.05 6.74
N VAL A 21 -1.03 8.01 6.06
CA VAL A 21 -1.08 8.09 4.59
C VAL A 21 -0.30 6.93 3.99
N ILE A 22 0.86 6.61 4.55
CA ILE A 22 1.69 5.47 4.13
C ILE A 22 0.91 4.17 4.30
N ASP A 23 0.31 3.95 5.48
CA ASP A 23 -0.45 2.73 5.78
C ASP A 23 -1.69 2.58 4.90
N ALA A 24 -2.38 3.68 4.59
CA ALA A 24 -3.53 3.65 3.68
C ALA A 24 -3.13 3.20 2.27
N VAL A 25 -2.00 3.70 1.75
CA VAL A 25 -1.50 3.32 0.43
C VAL A 25 -1.00 1.86 0.44
N TYR A 26 -0.26 1.45 1.47
CA TYR A 26 0.22 0.08 1.59
C TYR A 26 -0.94 -0.91 1.72
N SER A 27 -1.99 -0.58 2.48
CA SER A 27 -3.19 -1.40 2.59
C SER A 27 -3.84 -1.66 1.23
N MET A 28 -3.91 -0.63 0.38
CA MET A 28 -4.42 -0.80 -0.98
C MET A 28 -3.50 -1.66 -1.84
N ALA A 29 -2.19 -1.47 -1.76
CA ALA A 29 -1.21 -2.27 -2.50
C ALA A 29 -1.28 -3.76 -2.13
N TYR A 30 -1.35 -4.08 -0.83
CA TYR A 30 -1.51 -5.46 -0.36
C TYR A 30 -2.84 -6.08 -0.79
N ALA A 31 -3.94 -5.31 -0.75
CA ALA A 31 -5.24 -5.79 -1.21
C ALA A 31 -5.20 -6.17 -2.70
N LEU A 32 -4.66 -5.30 -3.54
CA LEU A 32 -4.50 -5.55 -4.98
C LEU A 32 -3.54 -6.69 -5.27
N HIS A 33 -2.47 -6.84 -4.48
CA HIS A 33 -1.53 -7.94 -4.62
C HIS A 33 -2.20 -9.29 -4.32
N ASN A 34 -2.98 -9.38 -3.24
CA ASN A 34 -3.70 -10.61 -2.89
C ASN A 34 -4.76 -10.95 -3.95
N MET A 35 -5.53 -9.95 -4.40
CA MET A 35 -6.48 -10.12 -5.50
C MET A 35 -5.81 -10.60 -6.78
N HIS A 36 -4.63 -10.08 -7.11
CA HIS A 36 -3.86 -10.52 -8.28
C HIS A 36 -3.39 -11.96 -8.19
N LYS A 37 -2.89 -12.39 -7.04
CA LYS A 37 -2.48 -13.79 -6.84
C LYS A 37 -3.63 -14.78 -7.03
N ASP A 38 -4.83 -14.40 -6.61
CA ASP A 38 -6.01 -15.25 -6.69
C ASP A 38 -6.63 -15.26 -8.10
N LEU A 39 -6.67 -14.10 -8.76
CA LEU A 39 -7.34 -13.96 -10.07
C LEU A 39 -6.42 -14.21 -11.27
N CYS A 40 -5.11 -13.97 -11.12
CA CYS A 40 -4.13 -13.96 -12.20
C CYS A 40 -2.92 -14.89 -11.92
N PRO A 41 -3.12 -16.19 -11.64
CA PRO A 41 -2.02 -17.10 -11.35
C PRO A 41 -1.08 -17.23 -12.56
N GLY A 42 0.22 -17.01 -12.34
CA GLY A 42 1.26 -17.14 -13.37
C GLY A 42 1.36 -15.97 -14.37
N TYR A 43 0.55 -14.92 -14.22
CA TYR A 43 0.65 -13.72 -15.05
C TYR A 43 1.67 -12.73 -14.50
N ILE A 44 2.50 -12.20 -15.39
CA ILE A 44 3.33 -11.02 -15.12
C ILE A 44 2.54 -9.79 -15.59
N GLY A 45 2.11 -8.96 -14.65
CA GLY A 45 1.21 -7.82 -14.93
C GLY A 45 -0.28 -8.18 -14.81
N LEU A 46 -1.16 -7.26 -15.24
CA LEU A 46 -2.61 -7.45 -15.11
C LEU A 46 -3.13 -8.49 -16.10
N CYS A 47 -3.93 -9.44 -15.62
CA CYS A 47 -4.67 -10.35 -16.48
C CYS A 47 -6.03 -9.75 -16.87
N PRO A 48 -6.72 -10.28 -17.92
CA PRO A 48 -8.01 -9.75 -18.36
C PRO A 48 -9.09 -9.68 -17.27
N ARG A 49 -9.05 -10.60 -16.28
CA ARG A 49 -9.97 -10.60 -15.14
C ARG A 49 -9.78 -9.40 -14.20
N MET A 50 -8.60 -8.80 -14.18
CA MET A 50 -8.30 -7.58 -13.43
C MET A 50 -8.33 -6.32 -14.31
N SER A 51 -8.76 -6.42 -15.57
CA SER A 51 -8.95 -5.24 -16.43
C SER A 51 -10.07 -4.33 -15.92
N THR A 52 -11.07 -4.91 -15.24
CA THR A 52 -12.16 -4.21 -14.58
C THR A 52 -12.28 -4.77 -13.17
N ILE A 53 -11.95 -3.96 -12.17
CA ILE A 53 -12.01 -4.39 -10.77
C ILE A 53 -13.44 -4.21 -10.24
N ASP A 54 -14.04 -5.28 -9.69
CA ASP A 54 -15.27 -5.17 -8.91
C ASP A 54 -14.95 -4.57 -7.53
N GLY A 55 -15.50 -3.39 -7.25
CA GLY A 55 -15.28 -2.68 -5.99
C GLY A 55 -15.75 -3.46 -4.75
N LYS A 56 -16.79 -4.29 -4.87
CA LYS A 56 -17.27 -5.12 -3.76
C LYS A 56 -16.29 -6.25 -3.46
N GLU A 57 -15.70 -6.84 -4.49
CA GLU A 57 -14.68 -7.87 -4.37
C GLU A 57 -13.39 -7.27 -3.78
N LEU A 58 -12.92 -6.14 -4.32
CA LEU A 58 -11.75 -5.41 -3.80
C LEU A 58 -11.92 -5.01 -2.33
N LEU A 59 -13.13 -4.57 -1.93
CA LEU A 59 -13.41 -4.23 -0.52
C LEU A 59 -13.22 -5.43 0.41
N GLY A 60 -13.51 -6.65 -0.06
CA GLY A 60 -13.22 -7.87 0.68
C GLY A 60 -11.73 -8.05 0.93
N TYR A 61 -10.91 -7.86 -0.10
CA TYR A 61 -9.44 -7.91 0.03
C TYR A 61 -8.91 -6.81 0.96
N ILE A 62 -9.37 -5.56 0.82
CA ILE A 62 -8.96 -4.45 1.70
C ILE A 62 -9.21 -4.78 3.18
N ARG A 63 -10.38 -5.34 3.50
CA ARG A 63 -10.73 -5.73 4.88
C ARG A 63 -9.94 -6.92 5.41
N ALA A 64 -9.38 -7.75 4.53
CA ALA A 64 -8.62 -8.94 4.87
C ALA A 64 -7.10 -8.70 4.90
N VAL A 65 -6.63 -7.50 4.55
CA VAL A 65 -5.20 -7.17 4.59
C VAL A 65 -4.70 -7.22 6.03
N ASN A 66 -3.64 -7.98 6.24
CA ASN A 66 -2.87 -7.99 7.48
C ASN A 66 -1.38 -8.01 7.09
N PHE A 67 -0.70 -6.87 7.26
CA PHE A 67 0.75 -6.78 7.11
C PHE A 67 1.33 -6.21 8.40
N ASN A 68 2.48 -6.75 8.81
CA ASN A 68 3.20 -6.19 9.95
C ASN A 68 3.67 -4.78 9.56
N GLU A 69 3.04 -3.78 10.14
CA GLU A 69 3.58 -2.43 10.18
C GLU A 69 4.98 -2.51 10.80
N SER A 70 6.01 -2.14 10.07
CA SER A 70 7.38 -2.03 10.62
C SER A 70 7.55 -0.84 11.58
N THR A 71 6.45 -0.23 12.02
CA THR A 71 6.35 1.04 12.76
C THR A 71 5.46 0.98 13.99
N GLN A 72 5.00 -0.20 14.39
CA GLN A 72 4.65 -0.48 15.79
C GLN A 72 5.81 -1.20 16.46
N ALA A 73 6.90 -0.48 16.67
CA ALA A 73 7.88 -0.77 17.71
C ALA A 73 8.10 0.54 18.46
N GLU A 74 7.98 0.43 19.79
CA GLU A 74 8.18 1.47 20.81
C GLU A 74 9.31 2.47 20.52
#